data_AF-A0A832RYC5-F1
#
_entry.id   AF-A0A832RYC5-F1
#
_cell.length_a   1.000
_cell.length_b   1.000
_cell.length_c   1.000
_cell.angle_alpha   90.00
_cell.angle_beta   90.00
_cell.angle_gamma   90.00
#
_symmetry.space_group_name_H-M   'P 1'
#
loop_
_entity.id
_entity.type
_entity.pdbx_description
1 polymer ?
#
loop_
_entity_poly.entity_id
_entity_poly.type
_entity_poly.pdbx_seq_one_letter_code
_entity_poly.pdbx_strand_id
1 'polypeptide(L)'
;MGIQGHSREERARDRELNVQRFRRFFELPHHIVGVRLLTKPLEGCGKRMRYCEGVRRSALYGEKLVLTERELTCGGAEVALGFSKPLFGEARLSGTKGVLLSPLQKMDEADVVLIVATPSRIMRIAELYSKIEGPIEASFSGDAAVCGEATATPFIEGTPNLSMLCSGARFFAGYRENEVVLGMPLEVFERLSATIVEDSITRALCGCLMDDIPKPLVDKLVSMGFEKATDHFMGYFGNSIVRLHVLKDDDMSEFSLHLPVRFGSEEEAKRAIESATGMEINLRRRENWVDIALVVSMHEPLHRACRKEYFEEEIKRAIEGMLEAERKLRKAVLKRSSSQDQPPNTA
;
A
#
# COMPACT_ATOMS: atom_id res chain seq x y z
N MET A 1 -34.78 -14.95 20.37
CA MET A 1 -35.56 -13.71 20.18
C MET A 1 -34.95 -12.98 19.00
N GLY A 2 -35.78 -12.67 17.99
CA GLY A 2 -35.35 -12.33 16.63
C GLY A 2 -34.43 -11.12 16.55
N ILE A 3 -33.39 -11.25 15.74
CA ILE A 3 -32.52 -10.15 15.30
C ILE A 3 -33.43 -9.18 14.54
N GLN A 4 -33.71 -8.01 15.14
CA GLN A 4 -34.41 -6.92 14.48
C GLN A 4 -33.60 -6.50 13.25
N GLY A 5 -34.15 -6.73 12.06
CA GLY A 5 -33.52 -6.32 10.82
C GLY A 5 -33.43 -4.80 10.75
N HIS A 6 -32.21 -4.27 10.68
CA HIS A 6 -31.94 -2.85 10.47
C HIS A 6 -32.78 -2.29 9.32
N SER A 7 -33.34 -1.09 9.51
CA SER A 7 -34.04 -0.37 8.44
C SER A 7 -33.08 -0.07 7.27
N ARG A 8 -33.63 0.11 6.07
CA ARG A 8 -32.82 0.38 4.86
C ARG A 8 -32.00 1.68 5.00
N GLU A 9 -32.54 2.66 5.72
CA GLU A 9 -31.90 3.94 5.99
C GLU A 9 -30.73 3.81 6.99
N GLU A 10 -30.87 2.99 8.03
CA GLU A 10 -29.79 2.71 8.98
C GLU A 10 -28.62 2.01 8.32
N ARG A 11 -28.87 1.00 7.48
CA ARG A 11 -27.80 0.30 6.75
C ARG A 11 -27.04 1.22 5.80
N ALA A 12 -27.74 2.14 5.14
CA ALA A 12 -27.10 3.12 4.25
C ALA A 12 -26.19 4.08 5.03
N ARG A 13 -26.65 4.55 6.20
CA ARG A 13 -25.87 5.42 7.09
C ARG A 13 -24.65 4.70 7.66
N ASP A 14 -24.81 3.46 8.11
CA ASP A 14 -23.70 2.65 8.64
C ASP A 14 -22.66 2.36 7.55
N ARG A 15 -23.11 2.05 6.33
CA ARG A 15 -22.21 1.86 5.18
C ARG A 15 -21.42 3.12 4.86
N GLU A 16 -22.07 4.28 4.83
CA GLU A 16 -21.37 5.54 4.58
C GLU A 16 -20.27 5.80 5.63
N LEU A 17 -20.61 5.63 6.92
CA LEU A 17 -19.66 5.81 8.01
C LEU A 17 -18.49 4.83 7.92
N ASN A 18 -18.77 3.55 7.67
CA ASN A 18 -17.77 2.49 7.56
C ASN A 18 -16.85 2.71 6.35
N VAL A 19 -17.39 3.14 5.21
CA VAL A 19 -16.59 3.50 4.02
C VAL A 19 -15.66 4.67 4.34
N GLN A 20 -16.14 5.70 5.03
CA GLN A 20 -15.31 6.85 5.40
C GLN A 20 -14.19 6.45 6.37
N ARG A 21 -14.50 5.66 7.40
CA ARG A 21 -13.53 5.12 8.36
C ARG A 21 -12.48 4.26 7.68
N PHE A 22 -12.90 3.31 6.85
CA PHE A 22 -12.02 2.42 6.12
C PHE A 22 -11.05 3.21 5.23
N ARG A 23 -11.57 4.18 4.46
CA ARG A 23 -10.74 5.05 3.60
C ARG A 23 -9.75 5.86 4.40
N ARG A 24 -10.12 6.39 5.58
CA ARG A 24 -9.21 7.13 6.45
C ARG A 24 -8.14 6.23 7.03
N PHE A 25 -8.53 5.07 7.57
CA PHE A 25 -7.62 4.12 8.22
C PHE A 25 -6.53 3.60 7.27
N PHE A 26 -6.89 3.30 6.02
CA PHE A 26 -5.95 2.83 4.99
C PHE A 26 -5.46 3.92 4.03
N GLU A 27 -5.80 5.19 4.31
CA GLU A 27 -5.42 6.36 3.51
C GLU A 27 -5.69 6.20 2.02
N LEU A 28 -6.87 5.70 1.67
CA LEU A 28 -7.20 5.39 0.30
C LEU A 28 -7.35 6.68 -0.54
N PRO A 29 -6.58 6.83 -1.64
CA PRO A 29 -6.57 8.07 -2.42
C PRO A 29 -7.88 8.29 -3.17
N HIS A 30 -8.62 7.22 -3.44
CA HIS A 30 -9.79 7.21 -4.33
C HIS A 30 -11.03 6.72 -3.59
N HIS A 31 -12.20 6.93 -4.18
CA HIS A 31 -13.43 6.31 -3.72
C HIS A 31 -13.35 4.78 -3.85
N ILE A 32 -13.92 4.10 -2.86
CA ILE A 32 -14.20 2.67 -2.94
C ILE A 32 -15.38 2.50 -3.90
N VAL A 33 -15.19 1.72 -4.96
CA VAL A 33 -16.21 1.55 -6.00
C VAL A 33 -17.04 0.32 -5.69
N GLY A 34 -18.35 0.49 -5.56
CA GLY A 34 -19.29 -0.63 -5.58
C GLY A 34 -19.65 -0.99 -7.02
N VAL A 35 -19.85 -2.29 -7.23
CA VAL A 35 -20.24 -2.90 -8.49
C VAL A 35 -21.50 -3.72 -8.26
N ARG A 36 -22.54 -3.50 -9.06
CA ARG A 36 -23.73 -4.34 -9.09
C ARG A 36 -23.90 -4.93 -10.49
N LEU A 37 -23.93 -6.26 -10.59
CA LEU A 37 -24.26 -6.98 -11.82
C LEU A 37 -25.78 -7.06 -11.95
N LEU A 38 -26.31 -6.62 -13.09
CA LEU A 38 -27.74 -6.48 -13.33
C LEU A 38 -28.20 -7.56 -14.31
N THR A 39 -29.23 -8.33 -13.95
CA THR A 39 -29.88 -9.30 -14.83
C THR A 39 -31.04 -8.71 -15.64
N LYS A 40 -31.51 -7.52 -15.25
CA LYS A 40 -32.51 -6.74 -15.99
C LYS A 40 -31.82 -5.56 -16.67
N PRO A 41 -32.21 -5.23 -17.91
CA PRO A 41 -31.64 -4.08 -18.61
C PRO A 41 -32.03 -2.78 -17.88
N LEU A 42 -31.04 -1.91 -17.68
CA LEU A 42 -31.21 -0.53 -17.26
C LEU A 42 -30.69 0.39 -18.36
N GLU A 43 -31.12 1.65 -18.35
CA GLU A 43 -30.62 2.64 -19.27
C GLU A 43 -29.11 2.88 -19.02
N GLY A 44 -28.31 2.68 -20.07
CA GLY A 44 -26.87 2.87 -20.03
C GLY A 44 -26.50 4.35 -19.94
N CYS A 45 -25.24 4.63 -19.60
CA CYS A 45 -24.76 6.01 -19.46
C CYS A 45 -24.64 6.78 -20.79
N GLY A 46 -24.92 6.13 -21.93
CA GLY A 46 -24.85 6.71 -23.27
C GLY A 46 -23.44 7.01 -23.77
N LYS A 47 -22.41 6.66 -22.99
CA LYS A 47 -20.99 6.88 -23.32
C LYS A 47 -20.29 5.55 -23.49
N ARG A 48 -19.74 5.31 -24.68
CA ARG A 48 -18.93 4.11 -24.93
C ARG A 48 -17.58 4.22 -24.22
N MET A 49 -17.24 3.20 -23.44
CA MET A 49 -15.98 3.14 -22.69
C MET A 49 -15.64 1.69 -22.30
N ARG A 50 -14.39 1.45 -21.93
CA ARG A 50 -14.00 0.17 -21.31
C ARG A 50 -14.52 0.11 -19.87
N TYR A 51 -14.76 -1.10 -19.38
CA TYR A 51 -15.17 -1.32 -17.98
C TYR A 51 -14.19 -0.68 -16.98
N CYS A 52 -12.88 -0.84 -17.20
CA CYS A 52 -11.84 -0.25 -16.35
C CYS A 52 -11.88 1.29 -16.36
N GLU A 53 -12.27 1.93 -17.46
CA GLU A 53 -12.49 3.39 -17.49
C GLU A 53 -13.68 3.78 -16.61
N GLY A 54 -14.78 3.02 -16.69
CA GLY A 54 -15.94 3.22 -15.82
C GLY A 54 -15.59 3.13 -14.33
N VAL A 55 -14.84 2.08 -13.94
CA VAL A 55 -14.35 1.92 -12.58
C VAL A 55 -13.44 3.08 -12.18
N ARG A 56 -12.51 3.49 -13.05
CA ARG A 56 -11.60 4.62 -12.79
C ARG A 56 -12.36 5.92 -12.58
N ARG A 57 -13.38 6.20 -13.39
CA ARG A 57 -14.21 7.41 -13.28
C ARG A 57 -15.00 7.42 -11.98
N SER A 58 -15.57 6.28 -11.59
CA SER A 58 -16.25 6.12 -10.30
C SER A 58 -15.27 6.34 -9.13
N ALA A 59 -14.07 5.77 -9.22
CA ALA A 59 -13.04 5.88 -8.18
C ALA A 59 -12.50 7.31 -8.03
N LEU A 60 -12.15 7.98 -9.13
CA LEU A 60 -11.53 9.31 -9.12
C LEU A 60 -12.54 10.46 -8.97
N TYR A 61 -13.63 10.41 -9.75
CA TYR A 61 -14.56 11.54 -9.89
C TYR A 61 -15.87 11.31 -9.15
N GLY A 62 -16.05 10.13 -8.55
CA GLY A 62 -17.26 9.81 -7.80
C GLY A 62 -18.51 9.64 -8.66
N GLU A 63 -18.32 9.33 -9.96
CA GLU A 63 -19.38 9.16 -10.94
C GLU A 63 -20.18 7.87 -10.71
N LYS A 64 -21.49 7.96 -10.94
CA LYS A 64 -22.40 6.82 -11.01
C LYS A 64 -22.70 6.50 -12.46
N LEU A 65 -22.37 5.29 -12.91
CA LEU A 65 -22.41 4.88 -14.30
C LEU A 65 -23.10 3.53 -14.43
N VAL A 66 -23.94 3.37 -15.44
CA VAL A 66 -24.46 2.07 -15.87
C VAL A 66 -23.82 1.74 -17.22
N LEU A 67 -23.15 0.59 -17.30
CA LEU A 67 -22.56 0.07 -18.53
C LEU A 67 -23.36 -1.14 -18.99
N THR A 68 -23.95 -1.07 -20.18
CA THR A 68 -24.56 -2.21 -20.87
C THR A 68 -23.63 -2.71 -21.96
N GLU A 69 -24.03 -3.78 -22.65
CA GLU A 69 -23.33 -4.30 -23.83
C GLU A 69 -23.08 -3.21 -24.89
N ARG A 70 -23.96 -2.21 -25.01
CA ARG A 70 -23.82 -1.11 -25.98
C ARG A 70 -22.69 -0.15 -25.65
N GLU A 71 -22.45 0.09 -24.36
CA GLU A 71 -21.40 1.01 -23.89
C GLU A 71 -20.03 0.34 -23.87
N LEU A 72 -19.95 -0.97 -23.64
CA LEU A 72 -18.67 -1.67 -23.53
C LEU A 72 -17.90 -1.67 -24.86
N THR A 73 -16.59 -1.44 -24.77
CA THR A 73 -15.66 -1.41 -25.92
C THR A 73 -14.55 -2.46 -25.81
N CYS A 74 -14.60 -3.30 -24.78
CA CYS A 74 -13.59 -4.31 -24.51
C CYS A 74 -14.24 -5.69 -24.48
N GLY A 75 -13.98 -6.53 -25.49
CA GLY A 75 -14.52 -7.89 -25.56
C GLY A 75 -14.14 -8.76 -24.35
N GLY A 76 -12.97 -8.53 -23.76
CA GLY A 76 -12.58 -9.19 -22.51
C GLY A 76 -13.52 -8.85 -21.34
N ALA A 77 -14.05 -7.62 -21.28
CA ALA A 77 -15.04 -7.25 -20.27
C ALA A 77 -16.43 -7.81 -20.59
N GLU A 78 -16.83 -7.84 -21.85
CA GLU A 78 -18.10 -8.45 -22.29
C GLU A 78 -18.17 -9.93 -21.89
N VAL A 79 -17.09 -10.67 -22.12
CA VAL A 79 -16.97 -12.09 -21.74
C VAL A 79 -16.84 -12.26 -20.23
N ALA A 80 -15.91 -11.55 -19.58
CA ALA A 80 -15.64 -11.73 -18.16
C ALA A 80 -16.84 -11.39 -17.28
N LEU A 81 -17.64 -10.39 -17.66
CA LEU A 81 -18.82 -9.95 -16.91
C LEU A 81 -20.10 -10.65 -17.35
N GLY A 82 -20.04 -11.58 -18.31
CA GLY A 82 -21.17 -12.42 -18.71
C GLY A 82 -22.22 -11.75 -19.61
N PHE A 83 -21.83 -10.71 -20.37
CA PHE A 83 -22.64 -10.15 -21.45
C PHE A 83 -22.64 -11.06 -22.67
N SER A 84 -21.49 -11.67 -22.97
CA SER A 84 -21.29 -12.50 -24.17
C SER A 84 -20.59 -13.81 -23.81
N LYS A 85 -20.79 -14.85 -24.62
CA LYS A 85 -20.10 -16.13 -24.44
C LYS A 85 -18.67 -16.05 -25.02
N PRO A 86 -17.69 -16.73 -24.40
CA PRO A 86 -16.35 -16.84 -24.97
C PRO A 86 -16.38 -17.65 -26.27
N LEU A 87 -15.40 -17.40 -27.15
CA LEU A 87 -15.21 -18.18 -28.37
C LEU A 87 -14.67 -19.60 -28.08
N PHE A 88 -13.89 -19.74 -27.01
CA PHE A 88 -13.30 -20.99 -26.57
C PHE A 88 -13.48 -21.15 -25.05
N GLY A 89 -13.82 -22.37 -24.62
CA GLY A 89 -14.10 -22.66 -23.21
C GLY A 89 -15.51 -22.30 -22.76
N GLU A 90 -15.74 -22.39 -21.46
CA GLU A 90 -17.04 -22.11 -20.84
C GLU A 90 -17.08 -20.70 -20.23
N ALA A 91 -18.27 -20.09 -20.28
CA ALA A 91 -18.48 -18.79 -19.66
C ALA A 91 -18.54 -18.94 -18.14
N ARG A 92 -17.68 -18.22 -17.41
CA ARG A 92 -17.72 -18.20 -15.93
C ARG A 92 -18.93 -17.43 -15.39
N LEU A 93 -19.40 -16.43 -16.15
CA LEU A 93 -20.62 -15.68 -15.87
C LEU A 93 -21.51 -15.62 -17.11
N SER A 94 -22.82 -15.54 -16.91
CA SER A 94 -23.77 -15.38 -18.01
C SER A 94 -25.04 -14.65 -17.54
N GLY A 95 -25.74 -14.01 -18.48
CA GLY A 95 -27.04 -13.39 -18.22
C GLY A 95 -26.96 -11.94 -17.72
N THR A 96 -25.78 -11.34 -17.68
CA THR A 96 -25.62 -9.93 -17.33
C THR A 96 -26.19 -9.05 -18.45
N LYS A 97 -27.05 -8.11 -18.07
CA LYS A 97 -27.67 -7.11 -18.95
C LYS A 97 -27.18 -5.69 -18.69
N GLY A 98 -26.49 -5.47 -17.57
CA GLY A 98 -25.82 -4.21 -17.26
C GLY A 98 -24.94 -4.35 -16.03
N VAL A 99 -24.05 -3.38 -15.84
CA VAL A 99 -23.26 -3.24 -14.61
C VAL A 99 -23.39 -1.81 -14.11
N LEU A 100 -23.81 -1.66 -12.86
CA LEU A 100 -23.84 -0.37 -12.17
C LEU A 100 -22.54 -0.19 -11.39
N LEU A 101 -21.86 0.92 -11.63
CA LEU A 101 -20.65 1.37 -10.98
C LEU A 101 -20.93 2.67 -10.25
N SER A 102 -20.55 2.77 -8.99
CA SER A 102 -20.70 4.01 -8.23
C SER A 102 -19.79 3.96 -7.00
N PRO A 103 -19.42 5.10 -6.39
CA PRO A 103 -18.89 5.08 -5.04
C PRO A 103 -19.82 4.29 -4.12
N LEU A 104 -19.25 3.40 -3.32
CA LEU A 104 -19.98 2.42 -2.52
C LEU A 104 -21.00 3.08 -1.57
N GLN A 105 -20.66 4.25 -1.02
CA GLN A 105 -21.55 5.02 -0.15
C GLN A 105 -22.81 5.58 -0.87
N LYS A 106 -22.83 5.61 -2.21
CA LYS A 106 -23.97 6.05 -3.01
C LYS A 106 -24.77 4.87 -3.59
N MET A 107 -24.52 3.65 -3.12
CA MET A 107 -25.17 2.43 -3.58
C MET A 107 -25.97 1.78 -2.47
N ASP A 108 -27.22 1.44 -2.77
CA ASP A 108 -28.08 0.64 -1.88
C ASP A 108 -27.62 -0.81 -1.81
N GLU A 109 -27.21 -1.37 -2.96
CA GLU A 109 -26.73 -2.73 -3.10
C GLU A 109 -25.49 -2.76 -3.99
N ALA A 110 -24.50 -3.55 -3.61
CA ALA A 110 -23.35 -3.90 -4.42
C ALA A 110 -23.08 -5.40 -4.24
N ASP A 111 -22.64 -6.05 -5.30
CA ASP A 111 -22.19 -7.45 -5.23
C ASP A 111 -20.70 -7.50 -4.90
N VAL A 112 -19.92 -6.64 -5.56
CA VAL A 112 -18.47 -6.55 -5.41
C VAL A 112 -18.05 -5.13 -5.10
N VAL A 113 -16.98 -5.02 -4.33
CA VAL A 113 -16.31 -3.78 -3.96
C VAL A 113 -14.91 -3.79 -4.57
N LEU A 114 -14.53 -2.70 -5.23
CA LEU A 114 -13.23 -2.50 -5.84
C LEU A 114 -12.47 -1.38 -5.13
N ILE A 115 -11.23 -1.68 -4.75
CA ILE A 115 -10.31 -0.75 -4.11
C ILE A 115 -9.09 -0.57 -5.02
N VAL A 116 -8.95 0.62 -5.57
CA VAL A 116 -7.77 1.02 -6.35
C VAL A 116 -6.79 1.72 -5.41
N ALA A 117 -5.63 1.10 -5.17
CA ALA A 117 -4.63 1.62 -4.25
C ALA A 117 -3.21 1.17 -4.60
N THR A 118 -2.24 1.63 -3.82
CA THR A 118 -0.85 1.17 -3.93
C THR A 118 -0.67 -0.20 -3.28
N PRO A 119 0.33 -1.01 -3.70
CA PRO A 119 0.62 -2.30 -3.08
C PRO A 119 0.78 -2.25 -1.56
N SER A 120 1.42 -1.20 -1.02
CA SER A 120 1.59 -1.01 0.42
C SER A 120 0.25 -0.89 1.16
N ARG A 121 -0.73 -0.17 0.59
CA ARG A 121 -2.06 -0.03 1.19
C ARG A 121 -2.86 -1.34 1.08
N ILE A 122 -2.78 -2.02 -0.05
CA ILE A 122 -3.39 -3.35 -0.22
C ILE A 122 -2.80 -4.37 0.76
N MET A 123 -1.48 -4.35 0.97
CA MET A 123 -0.83 -5.22 1.96
C MET A 123 -1.39 -4.99 3.37
N ARG A 124 -1.61 -3.74 3.79
CA ARG A 124 -2.24 -3.43 5.10
C ARG A 124 -3.67 -3.98 5.19
N ILE A 125 -4.43 -3.90 4.11
CA ILE A 125 -5.79 -4.48 4.03
C ILE A 125 -5.71 -6.01 4.12
N ALA A 126 -4.78 -6.63 3.40
CA ALA A 126 -4.56 -8.07 3.43
C ALA A 126 -4.13 -8.57 4.82
N GLU A 127 -3.32 -7.80 5.55
CA GLU A 127 -2.94 -8.12 6.92
C GLU A 127 -4.15 -8.10 7.87
N LEU A 128 -5.02 -7.10 7.74
CA LEU A 128 -6.27 -7.05 8.51
C LEU A 128 -7.17 -8.24 8.15
N TYR A 129 -7.35 -8.50 6.86
CA TYR A 129 -8.14 -9.63 6.39
C TYR A 129 -7.60 -10.97 6.88
N SER A 130 -6.28 -11.15 6.88
CA SER A 130 -5.63 -12.36 7.39
C SER A 130 -5.91 -12.66 8.86
N LYS A 131 -6.21 -11.65 9.66
CA LYS A 131 -6.55 -11.81 11.08
C LYS A 131 -8.01 -12.19 11.30
N ILE A 132 -8.87 -11.98 10.31
CA ILE A 132 -10.32 -12.16 10.41
C ILE A 132 -10.77 -13.41 9.66
N GLU A 133 -10.31 -13.57 8.41
CA GLU A 133 -10.81 -14.55 7.44
C GLU A 133 -9.71 -15.47 6.87
N GLY A 134 -8.42 -15.16 7.13
CA GLY A 134 -7.28 -15.87 6.55
C GLY A 134 -6.65 -15.14 5.36
N PRO A 135 -5.61 -15.71 4.72
CA PRO A 135 -4.84 -14.99 3.71
C PRO A 135 -5.68 -14.64 2.48
N ILE A 136 -5.33 -13.53 1.80
CA ILE A 136 -5.84 -13.26 0.45
C ILE A 136 -5.03 -14.10 -0.52
N GLU A 137 -5.66 -15.08 -1.16
CA GLU A 137 -5.08 -15.78 -2.30
C GLU A 137 -5.24 -14.93 -3.57
N ALA A 138 -4.13 -14.65 -4.25
CA ALA A 138 -4.13 -13.84 -5.46
C ALA A 138 -3.96 -14.73 -6.70
N SER A 139 -4.97 -14.73 -7.57
CA SER A 139 -4.93 -15.42 -8.86
C SER A 139 -5.12 -14.40 -9.98
N PHE A 140 -4.09 -14.24 -10.81
CA PHE A 140 -4.07 -13.30 -11.92
C PHE A 140 -3.25 -13.84 -13.09
N SER A 141 -3.64 -13.48 -14.31
CA SER A 141 -2.93 -13.77 -15.55
C SER A 141 -2.42 -12.50 -16.24
N GLY A 142 -2.82 -11.32 -15.74
CA GLY A 142 -2.53 -10.03 -16.38
C GLY A 142 -3.48 -9.71 -17.53
N ASP A 143 -4.49 -10.55 -17.75
CA ASP A 143 -5.56 -10.33 -18.73
C ASP A 143 -6.92 -10.32 -18.03
N ALA A 144 -7.91 -9.66 -18.66
CA ALA A 144 -9.23 -9.43 -18.07
C ALA A 144 -9.13 -8.92 -16.62
N ALA A 145 -8.19 -8.01 -16.34
CA ALA A 145 -7.85 -7.58 -14.99
C ALA A 145 -9.02 -7.02 -14.16
N VAL A 146 -9.45 -5.79 -14.40
CA VAL A 146 -10.47 -5.15 -13.55
C VAL A 146 -11.83 -5.84 -13.68
N CYS A 147 -12.17 -6.33 -14.87
CA CYS A 147 -13.45 -7.01 -15.15
C CYS A 147 -13.50 -8.47 -14.69
N GLY A 148 -12.44 -9.23 -14.93
CA GLY A 148 -12.34 -10.65 -14.60
C GLY A 148 -11.72 -10.87 -13.22
N GLU A 149 -10.44 -10.54 -13.07
CA GLU A 149 -9.68 -10.80 -11.84
C GLU A 149 -10.25 -10.06 -10.63
N ALA A 150 -10.59 -8.78 -10.75
CA ALA A 150 -11.06 -7.97 -9.62
C ALA A 150 -12.58 -7.89 -9.48
N THR A 151 -13.37 -8.23 -10.51
CA THR A 151 -14.84 -8.17 -10.42
C THR A 151 -15.47 -9.55 -10.50
N ALA A 152 -15.31 -10.25 -11.62
CA ALA A 152 -15.96 -11.55 -11.83
C ALA A 152 -15.48 -12.62 -10.85
N THR A 153 -14.17 -12.74 -10.62
CA THR A 153 -13.62 -13.74 -9.69
C THR A 153 -14.16 -13.52 -8.27
N PRO A 154 -14.11 -12.33 -7.65
CA PRO A 154 -14.70 -12.14 -6.33
C PRO A 154 -16.21 -12.36 -6.29
N PHE A 155 -16.93 -12.03 -7.36
CA PHE A 155 -18.36 -12.29 -7.47
C PHE A 155 -18.68 -13.80 -7.47
N ILE A 156 -17.89 -14.60 -8.18
CA ILE A 156 -18.11 -16.04 -8.34
C ILE A 156 -17.62 -16.82 -7.11
N GLU A 157 -16.38 -16.56 -6.70
CA GLU A 157 -15.71 -17.36 -5.68
C GLU A 157 -16.11 -16.93 -4.25
N GLY A 158 -16.71 -15.74 -4.09
CA GLY A 158 -17.10 -15.23 -2.78
C GLY A 158 -15.91 -14.85 -1.89
N THR A 159 -14.71 -14.71 -2.46
CA THR A 159 -13.48 -14.35 -1.76
C THR A 159 -12.78 -13.17 -2.43
N PRO A 160 -11.93 -12.41 -1.71
CA PRO A 160 -11.15 -11.34 -2.31
C PRO A 160 -10.16 -11.86 -3.36
N ASN A 161 -9.90 -11.06 -4.39
CA ASN A 161 -8.84 -11.34 -5.36
C ASN A 161 -8.11 -10.04 -5.76
N LEU A 162 -6.79 -10.16 -5.92
CA LEU A 162 -5.90 -9.06 -6.30
C LEU A 162 -5.59 -9.11 -7.80
N SER A 163 -5.68 -7.97 -8.46
CA SER A 163 -5.27 -7.79 -9.84
C SER A 163 -4.09 -6.82 -9.97
N MET A 164 -3.10 -7.24 -10.77
CA MET A 164 -1.94 -6.42 -11.16
C MET A 164 -2.22 -5.47 -12.33
N LEU A 165 -3.48 -5.41 -12.79
CA LEU A 165 -3.94 -4.65 -13.95
C LEU A 165 -3.42 -5.17 -15.30
N CYS A 166 -4.28 -5.13 -16.32
CA CYS A 166 -3.91 -5.45 -17.69
C CYS A 166 -3.43 -4.20 -18.42
N SER A 167 -2.73 -4.38 -19.55
CA SER A 167 -2.27 -3.27 -20.38
C SER A 167 -3.40 -2.34 -20.80
N GLY A 168 -4.60 -2.87 -21.03
CA GLY A 168 -5.78 -2.08 -21.35
C GLY A 168 -6.20 -1.12 -20.23
N ALA A 169 -6.14 -1.55 -18.98
CA ALA A 169 -6.44 -0.68 -17.84
C ALA A 169 -5.39 0.42 -17.69
N ARG A 170 -4.10 0.10 -17.86
CA ARG A 170 -3.01 1.09 -17.77
C ARG A 170 -3.08 2.12 -18.89
N PHE A 171 -3.23 1.67 -20.14
CA PHE A 171 -3.18 2.54 -21.32
C PHE A 171 -4.46 3.36 -21.52
N PHE A 172 -5.64 2.73 -21.45
CA PHE A 172 -6.90 3.42 -21.79
C PHE A 172 -7.58 4.04 -20.58
N ALA A 173 -7.41 3.48 -19.37
CA ALA A 173 -8.02 4.00 -18.16
C ALA A 173 -7.05 4.76 -17.24
N GLY A 174 -5.79 4.91 -17.62
CA GLY A 174 -4.83 5.77 -16.91
C GLY A 174 -4.53 5.32 -15.47
N TYR A 175 -4.55 4.02 -15.22
CA TYR A 175 -4.04 3.46 -13.96
C TYR A 175 -2.51 3.55 -13.93
N ARG A 176 -1.96 4.02 -12.82
CA ARG A 176 -0.53 4.26 -12.63
C ARG A 176 0.24 2.96 -12.44
N GLU A 177 1.54 2.98 -12.71
CA GLU A 177 2.44 1.83 -12.53
C GLU A 177 2.37 1.25 -11.12
N ASN A 178 2.29 2.13 -10.12
CA ASN A 178 2.21 1.78 -8.71
C ASN A 178 0.78 1.56 -8.18
N GLU A 179 -0.22 1.44 -9.05
CA GLU A 179 -1.59 1.10 -8.66
C GLU A 179 -1.90 -0.37 -8.97
N VAL A 180 -2.66 -0.98 -8.06
CA VAL A 180 -3.25 -2.32 -8.17
C VAL A 180 -4.73 -2.23 -7.78
N VAL A 181 -5.50 -3.28 -8.07
CA VAL A 181 -6.92 -3.34 -7.73
C VAL A 181 -7.21 -4.57 -6.91
N LEU A 182 -7.74 -4.37 -5.71
CA LEU A 182 -8.30 -5.42 -4.88
C LEU A 182 -9.82 -5.43 -5.07
N GLY A 183 -10.35 -6.58 -5.47
CA GLY A 183 -11.78 -6.84 -5.48
C GLY A 183 -12.18 -7.75 -4.33
N MET A 184 -13.34 -7.53 -3.73
CA MET A 184 -13.92 -8.40 -2.71
C MET A 184 -15.44 -8.34 -2.70
N PRO A 185 -16.15 -9.38 -2.26
CA PRO A 185 -17.59 -9.30 -2.04
C PRO A 185 -17.96 -8.20 -1.05
N LEU A 186 -19.15 -7.60 -1.22
CA LEU A 186 -19.63 -6.55 -0.30
C LEU A 186 -19.67 -7.03 1.16
N GLU A 187 -20.14 -8.25 1.40
CA GLU A 187 -20.26 -8.80 2.76
C GLU A 187 -18.89 -8.92 3.45
N VAL A 188 -17.85 -9.27 2.69
CA VAL A 188 -16.47 -9.34 3.19
C VAL A 188 -15.98 -7.94 3.54
N PHE A 189 -16.24 -6.95 2.67
CA PHE A 189 -15.91 -5.55 2.94
C PHE A 189 -16.63 -5.03 4.20
N GLU A 190 -17.92 -5.31 4.36
CA GLU A 190 -18.71 -4.87 5.51
C GLU A 190 -18.13 -5.45 6.81
N ARG A 191 -17.79 -6.75 6.84
CA ARG A 191 -17.12 -7.38 7.99
C ARG A 191 -15.76 -6.75 8.30
N LEU A 192 -14.92 -6.55 7.29
CA LEU A 192 -13.62 -5.88 7.45
C LEU A 192 -13.80 -4.48 8.03
N SER A 193 -14.67 -3.68 7.43
CA SER A 193 -14.91 -2.29 7.83
C SER A 193 -15.48 -2.16 9.24
N ALA A 194 -16.29 -3.12 9.68
CA ALA A 194 -16.83 -3.16 11.04
C ALA A 194 -15.75 -3.43 12.10
N THR A 195 -14.67 -4.14 11.77
CA THR A 195 -13.55 -4.36 12.71
C THR A 195 -12.70 -3.10 12.94
N ILE A 196 -12.82 -2.11 12.06
CA ILE A 196 -12.16 -0.81 12.18
C ILE A 196 -12.96 0.04 13.17
N VAL A 197 -12.89 -0.34 14.45
CA VAL A 197 -13.43 0.46 15.56
C VAL A 197 -12.36 1.44 16.02
N GLU A 198 -12.70 2.73 16.00
CA GLU A 198 -11.93 3.80 16.66
C GLU A 198 -12.00 3.58 18.18
N ASP A 199 -11.04 2.83 18.70
CA ASP A 199 -10.21 3.11 19.88
C ASP A 199 -9.58 1.78 20.35
N SER A 200 -8.25 1.68 20.17
CA SER A 200 -7.28 0.69 20.72
C SER A 200 -6.38 0.01 19.67
N ILE A 201 -6.84 -0.17 18.42
CA ILE A 201 -6.03 -0.81 17.35
C ILE A 201 -5.13 0.20 16.60
N THR A 202 -5.20 1.49 16.94
CA THR A 202 -4.19 2.48 16.52
C THR A 202 -2.84 2.30 17.22
N ARG A 203 -2.77 1.54 18.34
CA ARG A 203 -1.53 1.34 19.09
C ARG A 203 -0.77 0.04 18.79
N ALA A 204 -1.43 -0.99 18.28
CA ALA A 204 -0.86 -2.35 18.34
C ALA A 204 -0.27 -2.88 17.02
N LEU A 205 -0.53 -2.25 15.86
CA LEU A 205 -0.22 -2.88 14.56
C LEU A 205 0.42 -1.98 13.49
N CYS A 206 0.86 -0.77 13.81
CA CYS A 206 1.80 -0.09 12.93
C CYS A 206 2.73 0.82 13.74
N GLY A 207 4.02 0.76 13.45
CA GLY A 207 4.89 1.89 13.75
C GLY A 207 4.33 3.12 13.04
N CYS A 208 3.81 4.06 13.82
CA CYS A 208 3.74 5.48 13.53
C CYS A 208 3.30 5.88 12.10
N LEU A 209 1.98 5.85 11.83
CA LEU A 209 1.36 6.54 10.70
C LEU A 209 1.79 8.02 10.63
N MET A 210 2.44 8.40 9.51
CA MET A 210 3.05 9.71 9.24
C MET A 210 2.07 10.82 8.80
N ASP A 211 0.76 10.61 8.93
CA ASP A 211 -0.25 11.59 8.52
C ASP A 211 -0.57 12.65 9.58
N ASP A 212 -0.17 12.41 10.83
CA ASP A 212 -0.19 13.43 11.88
C ASP A 212 1.02 14.37 11.82
N ILE A 213 1.96 14.16 10.89
CA ILE A 213 3.18 14.95 10.78
C ILE A 213 2.85 16.30 10.15
N PRO A 214 3.14 17.43 10.83
CA PRO A 214 2.83 18.75 10.33
C PRO A 214 3.47 19.00 8.96
N LYS A 215 2.69 19.52 8.00
CA LYS A 215 3.14 19.85 6.64
C LYS A 215 4.46 20.63 6.59
N PRO A 216 4.74 21.63 7.46
CA PRO A 216 6.03 22.31 7.45
C PRO A 216 7.23 21.39 7.68
N LEU A 217 7.07 20.35 8.51
CA LEU A 217 8.12 19.36 8.76
C LEU A 217 8.30 18.44 7.54
N VAL A 218 7.21 18.02 6.90
CA VAL A 218 7.26 17.26 5.64
C VAL A 218 8.00 18.05 4.55
N ASP A 219 7.58 19.29 4.30
CA ASP A 219 8.15 20.14 3.25
C ASP A 219 9.64 20.39 3.51
N LYS A 220 10.04 20.58 4.79
CA LYS A 220 11.43 20.74 5.19
C LYS A 220 12.25 19.49 4.91
N LEU A 221 11.79 18.31 5.33
CA LEU A 221 12.49 17.05 5.07
C LEU A 221 12.61 16.77 3.57
N VAL A 222 11.56 17.09 2.79
CA VAL A 222 11.61 17.01 1.32
C VAL A 222 12.67 17.92 0.72
N SER A 223 12.79 19.16 1.21
CA SER A 223 13.85 20.08 0.78
C SER A 223 15.27 19.57 1.09
N MET A 224 15.40 18.65 2.05
CA MET A 224 16.67 18.02 2.43
C MET A 224 16.98 16.75 1.62
N GLY A 225 16.16 16.40 0.62
CA GLY A 225 16.37 15.23 -0.24
C GLY A 225 15.71 13.94 0.24
N PHE A 226 14.79 14.04 1.21
CA PHE A 226 13.94 12.91 1.59
C PHE A 226 12.63 12.88 0.78
N GLU A 227 12.07 11.69 0.61
CA GLU A 227 10.74 11.45 0.07
C GLU A 227 9.86 10.82 1.15
N LYS A 228 8.59 11.24 1.25
CA LYS A 228 7.65 10.65 2.22
C LYS A 228 7.20 9.27 1.73
N ALA A 229 7.48 8.23 2.51
CA ALA A 229 6.90 6.90 2.38
C ALA A 229 5.72 6.73 3.36
N THR A 230 5.16 5.52 3.48
CA THR A 230 3.96 5.24 4.30
C THR A 230 4.21 5.45 5.80
N ASP A 231 5.38 5.03 6.31
CA ASP A 231 5.73 4.97 7.74
C ASP A 231 7.10 5.62 8.06
N HIS A 232 7.77 6.20 7.06
CA HIS A 232 9.07 6.87 7.18
C HIS A 232 9.31 7.86 6.05
N PHE A 233 10.38 8.65 6.19
CA PHE A 233 10.98 9.40 5.09
C PHE A 233 12.19 8.65 4.56
N MET A 234 12.43 8.66 3.25
CA MET A 234 13.55 7.95 2.62
C MET A 234 14.32 8.90 1.71
N GLY A 235 15.64 8.99 1.87
CA GLY A 235 16.50 9.83 1.04
C GLY A 235 17.72 9.09 0.56
N TYR A 236 18.24 9.52 -0.60
CA TYR A 236 19.47 9.00 -1.18
C TYR A 236 20.63 9.95 -0.86
N PHE A 237 21.61 9.47 -0.10
CA PHE A 237 22.78 10.24 0.30
C PHE A 237 24.04 9.51 -0.17
N GLY A 238 24.62 9.98 -1.27
CA GLY A 238 25.65 9.24 -2.00
C GLY A 238 25.06 7.98 -2.63
N ASN A 239 25.61 6.80 -2.30
CA ASN A 239 25.13 5.50 -2.77
C ASN A 239 24.25 4.77 -1.74
N SER A 240 23.92 5.45 -0.65
CA SER A 240 23.28 4.84 0.51
C SER A 240 21.88 5.39 0.71
N ILE A 241 20.96 4.51 1.10
CA ILE A 241 19.58 4.86 1.40
C ILE A 241 19.49 5.11 2.90
N VAL A 242 19.04 6.30 3.28
CA VAL A 242 18.78 6.64 4.68
C VAL A 242 17.28 6.75 4.88
N ARG A 243 16.77 6.04 5.88
CA ARG A 243 15.37 6.11 6.32
C ARG A 243 15.30 6.93 7.60
N LEU A 244 14.36 7.85 7.68
CA LEU A 244 14.09 8.68 8.85
C LEU A 244 12.68 8.37 9.35
N HIS A 245 12.59 7.85 10.58
CA HIS A 245 11.33 7.66 11.28
C HIS A 245 11.17 8.74 12.33
N VAL A 246 10.01 9.38 12.36
CA VAL A 246 9.66 10.27 13.47
C VAL A 246 9.15 9.40 14.62
N LEU A 247 9.78 9.51 15.79
CA LEU A 247 9.36 8.78 16.97
C LEU A 247 8.19 9.52 17.62
N LYS A 248 7.11 8.79 17.91
CA LYS A 248 5.95 9.34 18.62
C LYS A 248 6.14 9.15 20.13
N ASP A 249 7.00 9.98 20.72
CA ASP A 249 7.07 10.25 22.17
C ASP A 249 6.02 11.31 22.56
N ASP A 250 5.81 11.56 23.87
CA ASP A 250 4.80 12.50 24.36
C ASP A 250 4.96 13.92 23.78
N ASP A 251 6.20 14.30 23.41
CA ASP A 251 6.55 15.63 22.88
C ASP A 251 6.87 15.66 21.36
N MET A 252 6.88 14.53 20.66
CA MET A 252 7.29 14.42 19.24
C MET A 252 8.63 15.13 18.98
N SER A 253 9.64 14.81 19.79
CA SER A 253 10.93 15.52 19.85
C SER A 253 12.08 14.72 19.23
N GLU A 254 11.85 13.44 18.94
CA GLU A 254 12.90 12.53 18.50
C GLU A 254 12.64 11.96 17.10
N PHE A 255 13.72 11.65 16.39
CA PHE A 255 13.67 10.86 15.17
C PHE A 255 14.77 9.81 15.17
N SER A 256 14.53 8.70 14.49
CA SER A 256 15.53 7.68 14.23
C SER A 256 15.92 7.66 12.77
N LEU A 257 17.22 7.62 12.52
CA LEU A 257 17.80 7.39 11.21
C LEU A 257 18.25 5.94 11.11
N HIS A 258 17.94 5.29 9.99
CA HIS A 258 18.29 3.91 9.69
C HIS A 258 18.98 3.83 8.33
N LEU A 259 20.18 3.28 8.30
CA LEU A 259 20.97 3.04 7.09
C LEU A 259 21.25 1.53 7.00
N PRO A 260 20.52 0.80 6.14
CA PRO A 260 20.76 -0.62 5.91
C PRO A 260 21.99 -0.83 5.01
N VAL A 261 22.99 -1.57 5.50
CA VAL A 261 24.20 -1.92 4.76
C VAL A 261 24.17 -3.41 4.38
N ARG A 262 24.20 -3.70 3.07
CA ARG A 262 24.29 -5.08 2.57
C ARG A 262 25.75 -5.51 2.38
N PHE A 263 26.07 -6.72 2.85
CA PHE A 263 27.33 -7.41 2.64
C PHE A 263 27.17 -8.61 1.70
N GLY A 264 28.28 -9.15 1.19
CA GLY A 264 28.27 -10.27 0.24
C GLY A 264 27.86 -11.60 0.89
N SER A 265 28.12 -11.76 2.19
CA SER A 265 27.77 -12.95 2.97
C SER A 265 27.41 -12.62 4.42
N GLU A 266 26.77 -13.57 5.12
CA GLU A 266 26.48 -13.42 6.55
C GLU A 266 27.75 -13.28 7.39
N GLU A 267 28.83 -13.96 7.00
CA GLU A 267 30.09 -13.91 7.73
C GLU A 267 30.81 -12.57 7.56
N GLU A 268 30.66 -11.91 6.41
CA GLU A 268 31.11 -10.53 6.24
C GLU A 268 30.35 -9.56 7.15
N ALA A 269 29.02 -9.71 7.24
CA ALA A 269 28.19 -8.88 8.11
C ALA A 269 28.53 -9.08 9.60
N LYS A 270 28.78 -10.33 10.01
CA LYS A 270 29.23 -10.67 11.37
C LYS A 270 30.56 -10.00 11.69
N ARG A 271 31.56 -10.12 10.81
CA ARG A 271 32.87 -9.48 10.96
C ARG A 271 32.78 -7.96 11.04
N ALA A 272 31.91 -7.35 10.22
CA ALA A 272 31.72 -5.91 10.21
C ALA A 272 31.25 -5.41 11.59
N ILE A 273 30.28 -6.07 12.21
CA ILE A 273 29.77 -5.70 13.55
C ILE A 273 30.83 -5.92 14.63
N GLU A 274 31.54 -7.06 14.61
CA GLU A 274 32.61 -7.34 15.59
C GLU A 274 33.72 -6.28 15.56
N SER A 275 34.03 -5.75 14.37
CA SER A 275 35.02 -4.69 14.17
C SER A 275 34.56 -3.28 14.59
N ALA A 276 33.28 -3.11 14.89
CA ALA A 276 32.66 -1.82 15.22
C ALA A 276 32.56 -1.55 16.73
N THR A 277 33.33 -2.28 17.54
CA THR A 277 33.41 -2.09 19.00
C THR A 277 33.87 -0.66 19.32
N GLY A 278 33.04 0.10 20.04
CA GLY A 278 33.34 1.48 20.46
C GLY A 278 32.71 2.60 19.60
N MET A 279 31.81 2.28 18.66
CA MET A 279 30.99 3.31 18.00
C MET A 279 29.75 3.62 18.85
N GLU A 280 29.44 4.90 19.09
CA GLU A 280 28.17 5.36 19.69
C GLU A 280 27.01 5.28 18.67
N ILE A 281 26.82 4.10 18.07
CA ILE A 281 25.80 3.87 17.03
C ILE A 281 25.20 2.48 17.23
N ASN A 282 23.88 2.37 17.12
CA ASN A 282 23.19 1.10 17.27
C ASN A 282 23.34 0.28 15.99
N LEU A 283 24.04 -0.85 16.08
CA LEU A 283 24.22 -1.78 14.97
C LEU A 283 23.37 -3.03 15.18
N ARG A 284 22.54 -3.38 14.20
CA ARG A 284 21.74 -4.61 14.24
C ARG A 284 22.04 -5.47 13.01
N ARG A 285 22.38 -6.75 13.23
CA ARG A 285 22.53 -7.72 12.14
C ARG A 285 21.20 -8.34 11.76
N ARG A 286 21.02 -8.58 10.46
CA ARG A 286 19.96 -9.43 9.91
C ARG A 286 20.53 -10.16 8.69
N GLU A 287 20.85 -11.44 8.84
CA GLU A 287 21.50 -12.24 7.79
C GLU A 287 22.82 -11.57 7.35
N ASN A 288 22.93 -11.20 6.06
CA ASN A 288 24.04 -10.46 5.46
C ASN A 288 23.83 -8.94 5.46
N TRP A 289 22.86 -8.43 6.20
CA TRP A 289 22.62 -7.00 6.41
C TRP A 289 23.07 -6.55 7.79
N VAL A 290 23.59 -5.32 7.84
CA VAL A 290 23.84 -4.59 9.07
C VAL A 290 23.07 -3.28 8.99
N ASP A 291 22.08 -3.12 9.85
CA ASP A 291 21.33 -1.88 10.00
C ASP A 291 22.08 -0.97 10.98
N ILE A 292 22.51 0.19 10.49
CA ILE A 292 23.06 1.28 11.30
C ILE A 292 21.88 2.15 11.72
N ALA A 293 21.66 2.30 13.03
CA ALA A 293 20.58 3.10 13.58
C ALA A 293 21.11 4.17 14.54
N LEU A 294 20.60 5.39 14.41
CA LEU A 294 20.92 6.51 15.28
C LEU A 294 19.61 7.18 15.70
N VAL A 295 19.42 7.37 17.00
CA VAL A 295 18.32 8.18 17.53
C VAL A 295 18.86 9.56 17.83
N VAL A 296 18.14 10.58 17.37
CA VAL A 296 18.49 11.98 17.58
C VAL A 296 17.32 12.64 18.30
N SER A 297 17.58 13.15 19.50
CA SER A 297 16.62 13.89 20.32
C SER A 297 16.82 15.38 20.11
N MET A 298 15.74 16.11 19.80
CA MET A 298 15.76 17.57 19.65
C MET A 298 15.33 18.22 20.96
N HIS A 299 15.85 19.43 21.23
CA HIS A 299 15.50 20.20 22.44
C HIS A 299 14.04 20.71 22.48
N GLU A 300 13.31 20.55 21.39
CA GLU A 300 11.92 20.97 21.26
C GLU A 300 11.19 20.09 20.23
N PRO A 301 9.84 20.08 20.23
CA PRO A 301 9.06 19.31 19.28
C PRO A 301 9.45 19.62 17.82
N LEU A 302 9.47 18.58 16.99
CA LEU A 302 9.97 18.64 15.61
C LEU A 302 9.23 19.68 14.74
N HIS A 303 7.95 19.96 15.05
CA HIS A 303 7.15 20.97 14.36
C HIS A 303 7.61 22.42 14.58
N ARG A 304 8.36 22.68 15.68
CA ARG A 304 9.01 23.97 15.96
C ARG A 304 10.45 23.94 15.51
N ALA A 305 11.16 22.85 15.81
CA ALA A 305 12.56 22.67 15.42
C ALA A 305 12.76 22.84 13.91
N CYS A 306 11.85 22.33 13.07
CA CYS A 306 11.97 22.39 11.61
C CYS A 306 12.03 23.82 11.01
N ARG A 307 11.66 24.84 11.80
CA ARG A 307 11.73 26.25 11.40
C ARG A 307 13.08 26.92 11.73
N LYS A 308 13.95 26.22 12.45
CA LYS A 308 15.24 26.73 12.95
C LYS A 308 16.40 26.15 12.14
N GLU A 309 17.52 26.87 12.09
CA GLU A 309 18.69 26.47 11.29
C GLU A 309 19.36 25.20 11.82
N TYR A 310 19.44 25.03 13.15
CA TYR A 310 20.09 23.87 13.76
C TYR A 310 19.43 22.53 13.39
N PHE A 311 18.14 22.54 13.00
CA PHE A 311 17.43 21.32 12.63
C PHE A 311 18.04 20.65 11.40
N GLU A 312 18.38 21.45 10.39
CA GLU A 312 19.05 20.91 9.20
C GLU A 312 20.46 20.43 9.52
N GLU A 313 21.18 21.20 10.34
CA GLU A 313 22.57 20.90 10.70
C GLU A 313 22.68 19.57 11.46
N GLU A 314 21.79 19.32 12.42
CA GLU A 314 21.81 18.08 13.19
C GLU A 314 21.46 16.86 12.34
N ILE A 315 20.47 16.95 11.45
CA ILE A 315 20.15 15.85 10.55
C ILE A 315 21.30 15.58 9.57
N LYS A 316 21.91 16.63 9.00
CA LYS A 316 23.08 16.48 8.11
C LYS A 316 24.26 15.84 8.85
N ARG A 317 24.57 16.33 10.06
CA ARG A 317 25.64 15.77 10.91
C ARG A 317 25.38 14.29 11.24
N ALA A 318 24.14 13.95 11.57
CA ALA A 318 23.74 12.58 11.87
C ALA A 318 23.89 11.66 10.64
N ILE A 319 23.46 12.10 9.46
CA ILE A 319 23.63 11.37 8.20
C ILE A 319 25.12 11.18 7.86
N GLU A 320 25.93 12.24 7.98
CA GLU A 320 27.37 12.16 7.75
C GLU A 320 28.05 11.16 8.69
N GLY A 321 27.66 11.15 9.97
CA GLY A 321 28.13 10.17 10.96
C GLY A 321 27.78 8.73 10.56
N MET A 322 26.56 8.49 10.07
CA MET A 322 26.13 7.17 9.61
C MET A 322 26.88 6.71 8.34
N LEU A 323 27.12 7.62 7.39
CA LEU A 323 27.89 7.33 6.18
C LEU A 323 29.35 7.02 6.49
N GLU A 324 29.95 7.71 7.47
CA GLU A 324 31.30 7.39 7.94
C GLU A 324 31.35 6.04 8.65
N ALA A 325 30.32 5.70 9.44
CA ALA A 325 30.19 4.39 10.06
C ALA A 325 30.08 3.28 8.99
N GLU A 326 29.26 3.46 7.96
CA GLU A 326 29.20 2.54 6.81
C GLU A 326 30.58 2.37 6.16
N ARG A 327 31.29 3.47 5.91
CA ARG A 327 32.64 3.45 5.33
C ARG A 327 33.61 2.64 6.19
N LYS A 328 33.57 2.79 7.52
CA LYS A 328 34.39 2.03 8.46
C LYS A 328 34.04 0.54 8.44
N LEU A 329 32.75 0.20 8.47
CA LEU A 329 32.27 -1.19 8.39
C LEU A 329 32.75 -1.87 7.09
N ARG A 330 32.62 -1.21 5.94
CA ARG A 330 33.10 -1.73 4.65
C ARG A 330 34.63 -1.88 4.61
N LYS A 331 35.38 -0.91 5.14
CA LYS A 331 36.86 -0.96 5.21
C LYS A 331 37.36 -2.09 6.12
N ALA A 332 36.67 -2.38 7.22
CA ALA A 332 37.05 -3.46 8.13
C ALA A 332 36.98 -4.84 7.47
N VAL A 333 36.01 -5.04 6.58
CA VAL A 333 35.88 -6.27 5.77
C VAL A 333 36.97 -6.34 4.69
N LEU A 334 37.32 -5.22 4.05
CA LEU A 334 38.34 -5.14 2.99
C LEU A 334 39.80 -5.27 3.49
N LYS A 335 40.13 -4.79 4.70
CA LYS A 335 41.52 -4.83 5.23
C LYS A 335 42.01 -6.23 5.61
N ARG A 336 41.12 -7.22 5.76
CA ARG A 336 41.47 -8.59 6.18
C ARG A 336 41.37 -9.63 5.07
N SER A 337 40.66 -9.35 3.97
CA SER A 337 40.74 -10.18 2.76
C SER A 337 42.13 -10.12 2.11
N SER A 338 42.87 -9.02 2.28
CA SER A 338 44.27 -8.89 1.81
C SER A 338 45.33 -9.57 2.71
N SER A 339 44.95 -10.10 3.88
CA SER A 339 45.88 -10.76 4.82
C SER A 339 45.73 -12.27 4.92
N GLN A 340 44.85 -12.89 4.12
CA GLN A 340 44.67 -14.35 4.07
C GLN A 340 45.13 -15.00 2.76
N ASP A 341 45.73 -14.23 1.84
CA ASP A 341 46.20 -14.71 0.53
C ASP A 341 47.74 -14.79 0.39
N GLN A 342 48.49 -14.83 1.50
CA GLN A 342 49.90 -15.23 1.45
C GLN A 342 50.02 -16.74 1.71
N PRO A 343 50.43 -17.55 0.72
CA PRO A 343 50.69 -18.97 0.93
C PRO A 343 51.84 -19.14 1.94
N PRO A 344 51.83 -20.20 2.76
CA PRO A 344 52.91 -20.46 3.70
C PRO A 344 54.22 -20.63 2.93
N ASN A 345 55.20 -19.80 3.29
CA ASN A 345 56.55 -19.82 2.75
C ASN A 345 57.18 -21.18 3.12
N THR A 346 57.31 -22.07 2.15
CA THR A 346 58.03 -23.33 2.31
C THR A 346 59.52 -23.06 2.42
N ALA A 347 60.09 -23.29 3.61
CA ALA A 347 61.52 -23.48 3.84
C ALA A 347 61.74 -24.89 4.41
#